data_AF-E9HCF9-F1
#
_entry.id   AF-E9HCF9-F1
#
_cell.length_a   1.000
_cell.length_b   1.000
_cell.length_c   1.000
_cell.angle_alpha   90.00
_cell.angle_beta   90.00
_cell.angle_gamma   90.00
#
_symmetry.space_group_name_H-M   'P 1'
#
loop_
_entity.id
_entity.type
_entity.pdbx_description
1 polymer ?
#
loop_
_entity_poly.entity_id
_entity_poly.type
_entity_poly.pdbx_seq_one_letter_code
_entity_poly.pdbx_strand_id
1 'polypeptide(L)'
;MIWEQRVALIVMITNLVERGRRKCDMYWPKEGVETHRVIQIKLVNEDARVTYTIRTFSIKHRKRVVLQFHYTNWPDHGTPENPLPILSFVRKSAADNPIGAGRIIVCSAGVGRTGTYIQYIFIHDALLEAIQAGNTNVHSSQLTRYLQLLQVRFILIKLVAKQVLDSILFFLFFRAFHLVTNFLVQDFHLSSAVKNCNVHKNRNAALVSVESARVYLTPKPGVEGSNYINATWLQDFIVTQHPLEATVSDFWQMVWDHNSQTVVVLSDTTDKDYQVFWPLKQADVEFENFRVRFIDEHKIQLPAVITYWTIIFHKTLSNDDYELRVRIFYCSSWPYRGAANPDLAALFRLPKLVIDSHQQYQNGPVVVVDRFGGTEAATLCALTTLVHQLSRDQHVDVYMYAKLYHSKRPNVWPSRDDYMFLYRCVEALHHHLPATMAYFIGYGFGLDIEDIWRPDLFQF
;
A
#
# COMPACT_ATOMS: atom_id res chain seq x y z
N MET A 1 26.36 0.55 -8.01
CA MET A 1 24.94 0.49 -8.48
C MET A 1 24.52 -0.89 -9.01
N ILE A 2 24.82 -1.30 -10.26
CA ILE A 2 24.33 -2.58 -10.85
C ILE A 2 24.55 -3.77 -9.91
N TRP A 3 25.75 -3.86 -9.32
CA TRP A 3 26.10 -4.94 -8.40
C TRP A 3 25.34 -4.87 -7.06
N GLU A 4 25.36 -3.71 -6.40
CA GLU A 4 24.76 -3.48 -5.07
C GLU A 4 23.24 -3.66 -5.10
N GLN A 5 22.59 -3.17 -6.16
CA GLN A 5 21.15 -3.25 -6.37
C GLN A 5 20.69 -4.58 -6.97
N ARG A 6 21.59 -5.58 -7.06
CA ARG A 6 21.31 -6.93 -7.58
C ARG A 6 20.59 -6.90 -8.93
N VAL A 7 21.05 -6.02 -9.82
CA VAL A 7 20.44 -5.84 -11.14
C VAL A 7 20.84 -7.00 -12.06
N ALA A 8 19.85 -7.61 -12.71
CA ALA A 8 20.07 -8.65 -13.71
C ALA A 8 19.75 -8.18 -15.13
N LEU A 9 19.00 -7.09 -15.27
CA LEU A 9 18.57 -6.54 -16.56
C LEU A 9 18.89 -5.05 -16.69
N ILE A 10 19.54 -4.69 -17.80
CA ILE A 10 19.72 -3.31 -18.27
C ILE A 10 18.89 -3.12 -19.53
N VAL A 11 18.01 -2.12 -19.55
CA VAL A 11 17.22 -1.74 -20.71
C VAL A 11 17.77 -0.42 -21.24
N MET A 12 18.53 -0.47 -22.33
CA MET A 12 19.08 0.71 -22.99
C MET A 12 18.19 1.11 -24.16
N ILE A 13 17.63 2.32 -24.13
CA ILE A 13 16.65 2.83 -25.11
C ILE A 13 17.22 4.07 -25.80
N THR A 14 18.51 4.06 -26.10
CA THR A 14 19.19 5.12 -26.84
C THR A 14 20.36 4.54 -27.59
N ASN A 15 20.59 5.01 -28.81
CA ASN A 15 21.86 4.74 -29.47
C ASN A 15 22.97 5.56 -28.82
N LEU A 16 24.22 5.16 -29.03
CA LEU A 16 25.40 5.88 -28.52
C LEU A 16 25.54 7.27 -29.16
N VAL A 17 25.24 7.35 -30.46
CA VAL A 17 25.30 8.57 -31.27
C VAL A 17 24.04 8.65 -32.13
N GLU A 18 23.42 9.82 -32.16
CA GLU A 18 22.24 10.11 -32.97
C GLU A 18 22.45 11.45 -33.68
N ARG A 19 22.31 11.48 -35.02
CA ARG A 19 22.59 12.65 -35.87
C ARG A 19 23.95 13.32 -35.57
N GLY A 20 24.98 12.51 -35.35
CA GLY A 20 26.34 12.98 -35.04
C GLY A 20 26.53 13.51 -33.61
N ARG A 21 25.48 13.53 -32.78
CA ARG A 21 25.57 13.94 -31.37
C ARG A 21 25.67 12.72 -30.47
N ARG A 22 26.65 12.72 -29.57
CA ARG A 22 26.81 11.69 -28.53
C ARG A 22 25.66 11.77 -27.53
N LYS A 23 24.96 10.66 -27.32
CA LYS A 23 23.79 10.55 -26.43
C LYS A 23 24.10 9.74 -25.18
N CYS A 24 24.94 8.71 -25.31
CA CYS A 24 25.33 7.82 -24.24
C CYS A 24 26.74 7.30 -24.51
N ASP A 25 27.51 7.10 -23.44
CA ASP A 25 28.85 6.54 -23.50
C ASP A 25 28.73 5.02 -23.54
N MET A 26 29.60 4.36 -24.29
CA MET A 26 29.65 2.90 -24.28
C MET A 26 30.25 2.46 -22.94
N TYR A 27 29.41 1.89 -22.08
CA TYR A 27 29.77 1.45 -20.74
C TYR A 27 30.03 -0.07 -20.66
N TRP A 28 30.25 -0.71 -21.80
CA TRP A 28 30.49 -2.15 -21.88
C TRP A 28 31.67 -2.45 -22.83
N PRO A 29 32.41 -3.54 -22.56
CA PRO A 29 33.49 -3.99 -23.42
C PRO A 29 32.96 -4.56 -24.73
N LYS A 30 33.63 -4.26 -25.84
CA LYS A 30 33.41 -4.97 -27.12
C LYS A 30 34.15 -6.31 -27.16
N GLU A 31 35.35 -6.36 -26.60
CA GLU A 31 36.21 -7.53 -26.56
C GLU A 31 36.93 -7.60 -25.20
N GLY A 32 37.35 -8.80 -24.81
CA GLY A 32 38.12 -9.00 -23.58
C GLY A 32 37.31 -8.77 -22.28
N VAL A 33 38.02 -8.35 -21.24
CA VAL A 33 37.48 -8.07 -19.91
C VAL A 33 37.83 -6.63 -19.54
N GLU A 34 36.82 -5.82 -19.25
CA GLU A 34 37.01 -4.47 -18.70
C GLU A 34 36.88 -4.50 -17.18
N THR A 35 37.76 -3.78 -16.48
CA THR A 35 37.76 -3.71 -15.02
C THR A 35 37.46 -2.28 -14.57
N HIS A 36 36.35 -2.12 -13.85
CA HIS A 36 35.96 -0.86 -13.22
C HIS A 36 36.04 -1.04 -11.70
N ARG A 37 37.12 -0.53 -11.09
CA ARG A 37 37.42 -0.71 -9.66
C ARG A 37 37.48 -2.20 -9.29
N VAL A 38 36.52 -2.68 -8.52
CA VAL A 38 36.42 -4.09 -8.06
C VAL A 38 35.53 -4.95 -8.96
N ILE A 39 34.95 -4.37 -10.02
CA ILE A 39 33.98 -5.04 -10.88
C ILE A 39 34.64 -5.34 -12.22
N GLN A 40 34.75 -6.63 -12.55
CA GLN A 40 35.18 -7.08 -13.88
C GLN A 40 33.96 -7.42 -14.73
N ILE A 41 33.90 -6.90 -15.95
CA ILE A 41 32.81 -7.09 -16.91
C ILE A 41 33.37 -7.79 -18.14
N LYS A 42 32.74 -8.88 -18.54
CA LYS A 42 33.07 -9.62 -19.78
C LYS A 42 31.82 -9.76 -20.63
N LEU A 43 31.90 -9.38 -21.91
CA LEU A 43 30.88 -9.73 -22.89
C LEU A 43 30.97 -11.24 -23.17
N VAL A 44 29.86 -11.95 -22.97
CA VAL A 44 29.75 -13.41 -23.15
C VAL A 44 29.06 -13.73 -24.47
N ASN A 45 28.00 -13.00 -24.80
CA ASN A 45 27.23 -13.18 -26.02
C ASN A 45 26.64 -11.85 -26.50
N GLU A 46 26.52 -11.68 -27.81
CA GLU A 46 25.82 -10.58 -28.45
C GLU A 46 24.89 -11.14 -29.55
N ASP A 47 23.58 -10.89 -29.41
CA ASP A 47 22.54 -11.27 -30.37
C ASP A 47 21.93 -10.00 -30.96
N ALA A 48 22.34 -9.65 -32.18
CA ALA A 48 21.84 -8.49 -32.90
C ALA A 48 20.57 -8.85 -33.69
N ARG A 49 19.47 -8.17 -33.38
CA ARG A 49 18.18 -8.30 -34.06
C ARG A 49 17.85 -7.02 -34.81
N VAL A 50 16.77 -7.07 -35.59
CA VAL A 50 16.38 -5.95 -36.47
C VAL A 50 16.13 -4.65 -35.71
N THR A 51 15.49 -4.71 -34.54
CA THR A 51 15.07 -3.50 -33.78
C THR A 51 15.74 -3.35 -32.41
N TYR A 52 16.53 -4.33 -31.98
CA TYR A 52 17.28 -4.29 -30.74
C TYR A 52 18.44 -5.30 -30.72
N THR A 53 19.38 -5.12 -29.80
CA THR A 53 20.49 -6.04 -29.54
C THR A 53 20.38 -6.56 -28.11
N ILE A 54 20.60 -7.86 -27.91
CA ILE A 54 20.74 -8.46 -26.57
C ILE A 54 22.20 -8.76 -26.31
N ARG A 55 22.75 -8.29 -25.20
CA ARG A 55 24.10 -8.63 -24.74
C ARG A 55 24.03 -9.37 -23.41
N THR A 56 24.81 -10.44 -23.29
CA THR A 56 24.99 -11.17 -22.04
C THR A 56 26.34 -10.84 -21.47
N PHE A 57 26.37 -10.29 -20.26
CA PHE A 57 27.59 -9.95 -19.54
C PHE A 57 27.81 -10.90 -18.37
N SER A 58 29.06 -11.30 -18.17
CA SER A 58 29.51 -11.89 -16.91
C SER A 58 30.17 -10.81 -16.07
N ILE A 59 29.62 -10.56 -14.88
CA ILE A 59 30.17 -9.61 -13.91
C ILE A 59 30.84 -10.40 -12.78
N LYS A 60 32.16 -10.25 -12.63
CA LYS A 60 32.95 -10.91 -11.59
C LYS A 60 33.27 -9.94 -10.45
N HIS A 61 32.49 -10.09 -9.38
CA HIS A 61 32.90 -9.87 -7.99
C HIS A 61 32.46 -11.04 -7.06
N ARG A 62 31.73 -12.03 -7.63
CA ARG A 62 31.30 -13.35 -7.11
C ARG A 62 30.54 -14.19 -8.19
N LYS A 63 30.79 -13.91 -9.49
CA LYS A 63 30.08 -14.36 -10.73
C LYS A 63 28.56 -14.09 -10.75
N ARG A 64 28.12 -13.10 -11.54
CA ARG A 64 26.70 -12.88 -11.91
C ARG A 64 26.54 -12.68 -13.41
N VAL A 65 25.38 -13.02 -13.93
CA VAL A 65 24.99 -12.76 -15.33
C VAL A 65 24.11 -11.51 -15.35
N VAL A 66 24.40 -10.59 -16.26
CA VAL A 66 23.58 -9.40 -16.52
C VAL A 66 23.25 -9.34 -18.00
N LEU A 67 21.97 -9.19 -18.31
CA LEU A 67 21.48 -8.98 -19.68
C LEU A 67 21.37 -7.48 -19.95
N GLN A 68 21.79 -7.04 -21.13
CA GLN A 68 21.49 -5.72 -21.65
C GLN A 68 20.65 -5.86 -22.91
N PHE A 69 19.44 -5.29 -22.85
CA PHE A 69 18.53 -5.14 -23.96
C PHE A 69 18.67 -3.72 -24.51
N HIS A 70 19.24 -3.58 -25.70
CA HIS A 70 19.51 -2.30 -26.34
C HIS A 70 18.56 -2.07 -27.52
N TYR A 71 17.52 -1.25 -27.33
CA TYR A 71 16.59 -0.90 -28.41
C TYR A 71 17.22 0.13 -29.35
N THR A 72 17.40 -0.25 -30.61
CA THR A 72 18.18 0.50 -31.60
C THR A 72 17.32 1.34 -32.53
N ASN A 73 16.01 1.07 -32.58
CA ASN A 73 15.09 1.65 -33.57
C ASN A 73 14.21 2.79 -33.02
N TRP A 74 14.66 3.50 -31.97
CA TRP A 74 13.97 4.70 -31.50
C TRP A 74 14.51 5.93 -32.25
N PRO A 75 13.66 6.75 -32.89
CA PRO A 75 14.11 7.94 -33.62
C PRO A 75 14.68 9.02 -32.69
N ASP A 76 15.61 9.84 -33.20
CA ASP A 76 16.21 10.96 -32.43
C ASP A 76 15.15 11.96 -31.94
N HIS A 77 14.13 12.22 -32.77
CA HIS A 77 12.97 13.05 -32.42
C HIS A 77 11.67 12.24 -32.50
N GLY A 78 10.78 12.47 -31.53
CA GLY A 78 9.47 11.83 -31.48
C GLY A 78 9.50 10.40 -30.93
N THR A 79 8.49 9.64 -31.32
CA THR A 79 8.26 8.25 -30.90
C THR A 79 8.36 7.31 -32.10
N PRO A 80 8.61 6.00 -31.89
CA PRO A 80 8.52 5.03 -32.98
C PRO A 80 7.16 5.10 -33.69
N GLU A 81 7.15 5.01 -35.02
CA GLU A 81 5.93 5.08 -35.84
C GLU A 81 4.99 3.90 -35.57
N ASN A 82 5.56 2.72 -35.34
CA ASN A 82 4.82 1.49 -35.05
C ASN A 82 5.14 1.01 -33.62
N PRO A 83 4.13 0.76 -32.76
CA PRO A 83 4.36 0.31 -31.40
C PRO A 83 4.71 -1.19 -31.28
N LEU A 84 4.53 -2.00 -32.32
CA LEU A 84 4.74 -3.45 -32.25
C LEU A 84 6.20 -3.86 -31.93
N PRO A 85 7.24 -3.24 -32.51
CA PRO A 85 8.61 -3.61 -32.19
C PRO A 85 9.00 -3.26 -30.75
N ILE A 86 8.59 -2.10 -30.24
CA ILE A 86 8.86 -1.73 -28.85
C ILE A 86 8.04 -2.59 -27.88
N LEU A 87 6.81 -2.98 -28.24
CA LEU A 87 6.01 -3.92 -27.45
C LEU A 87 6.67 -5.30 -27.34
N SER A 88 7.15 -5.84 -28.46
CA SER A 88 7.88 -7.12 -28.49
C SER A 88 9.15 -7.05 -27.63
N PHE A 89 9.87 -5.93 -27.71
CA PHE A 89 11.05 -5.66 -26.89
C PHE A 89 10.73 -5.59 -25.39
N VAL A 90 9.68 -4.85 -24.99
CA VAL A 90 9.24 -4.76 -23.59
C VAL A 90 8.86 -6.14 -23.06
N ARG A 91 8.04 -6.90 -23.80
CA ARG A 91 7.62 -8.25 -23.40
C ARG A 91 8.80 -9.20 -23.24
N LYS A 92 9.73 -9.19 -24.19
CA LYS A 92 10.91 -10.08 -24.15
C LYS A 92 11.87 -9.70 -23.02
N SER A 93 12.16 -8.41 -22.85
CA SER A 93 13.03 -7.94 -21.76
C SER A 93 12.43 -8.23 -20.39
N ALA A 94 11.12 -8.04 -20.20
CA ALA A 94 10.43 -8.38 -18.96
C ALA A 94 10.46 -9.90 -18.67
N ALA A 95 10.21 -10.73 -19.67
CA ALA A 95 10.21 -12.20 -19.53
C ALA A 95 11.60 -12.77 -19.19
N ASP A 96 12.67 -12.13 -19.70
CA ASP A 96 14.05 -12.55 -19.46
C ASP A 96 14.63 -11.93 -18.17
N ASN A 97 13.90 -11.07 -17.46
CA ASN A 97 14.30 -10.59 -16.14
C ASN A 97 13.95 -11.64 -15.07
N PRO A 98 14.93 -12.19 -14.33
CA PRO A 98 14.64 -13.14 -13.26
C PRO A 98 13.70 -12.54 -12.21
N ILE A 99 12.80 -13.39 -11.68
CA ILE A 99 11.88 -12.99 -10.62
C ILE A 99 12.67 -12.46 -9.42
N GLY A 100 12.32 -11.26 -8.95
CA GLY A 100 12.98 -10.59 -7.82
C GLY A 100 14.29 -9.87 -8.14
N ALA A 101 14.76 -9.90 -9.40
CA ALA A 101 15.98 -9.20 -9.79
C ALA A 101 15.72 -7.73 -10.17
N GLY A 102 16.66 -6.85 -9.79
CA GLY A 102 16.59 -5.43 -10.14
C GLY A 102 16.70 -5.19 -11.64
N ARG A 103 16.09 -4.10 -12.11
CA ARG A 103 16.18 -3.59 -13.49
C ARG A 103 16.70 -2.15 -13.50
N ILE A 104 17.53 -1.81 -14.48
CA ILE A 104 17.95 -0.43 -14.76
C ILE A 104 17.51 -0.06 -16.16
N ILE A 105 16.97 1.15 -16.33
CA ILE A 105 16.61 1.70 -17.64
C ILE A 105 17.56 2.86 -17.93
N VAL A 106 18.23 2.81 -19.09
CA VAL A 106 19.22 3.79 -19.54
C VAL A 106 18.71 4.45 -20.82
N CYS A 107 18.70 5.79 -20.85
CA CYS A 107 18.64 6.54 -22.11
C CYS A 107 19.75 7.60 -22.12
N SER A 108 19.51 8.78 -22.67
CA SER A 108 20.48 9.89 -22.61
C SER A 108 20.35 10.67 -21.30
N ALA A 109 19.22 11.38 -21.09
CA ALA A 109 18.99 12.18 -19.87
C ALA A 109 18.29 11.40 -18.72
N GLY A 110 17.87 10.15 -18.96
CA GLY A 110 17.15 9.35 -17.97
C GLY A 110 15.65 9.67 -17.81
N VAL A 111 15.09 10.61 -18.59
CA VAL A 111 13.70 11.09 -18.40
C VAL A 111 12.77 10.81 -19.57
N GLY A 112 13.14 11.15 -20.81
CA GLY A 112 12.23 11.09 -21.98
C GLY A 112 11.83 9.67 -22.37
N ARG A 113 12.71 8.97 -23.11
CA ARG A 113 12.46 7.57 -23.53
C ARG A 113 12.32 6.61 -22.37
N THR A 114 13.05 6.86 -21.27
CA THR A 114 12.90 6.11 -20.01
C THR A 114 11.49 6.26 -19.46
N GLY A 115 10.96 7.48 -19.37
CA GLY A 115 9.59 7.76 -18.95
C GLY A 115 8.57 7.09 -19.85
N THR A 116 8.74 7.18 -21.18
CA THR A 116 7.84 6.51 -22.14
C THR A 116 7.83 4.99 -21.96
N TYR A 117 8.99 4.34 -21.75
CA TYR A 117 9.05 2.90 -21.50
C TYR A 117 8.32 2.51 -20.20
N ILE A 118 8.50 3.29 -19.12
CA ILE A 118 7.82 3.06 -17.84
C ILE A 118 6.31 3.29 -17.98
N GLN A 119 5.90 4.38 -18.64
CA GLN A 119 4.49 4.67 -18.93
C GLN A 119 3.85 3.55 -19.75
N TYR A 120 4.56 3.00 -20.73
CA TYR A 120 4.04 1.91 -21.55
C TYR A 120 3.76 0.66 -20.72
N ILE A 121 4.67 0.27 -19.81
CA ILE A 121 4.45 -0.84 -18.88
C ILE A 121 3.23 -0.55 -18.00
N PHE A 122 3.16 0.64 -17.40
CA PHE A 122 2.05 1.04 -16.54
C PHE A 122 0.70 1.00 -17.26
N ILE A 123 0.61 1.48 -18.50
CA ILE A 123 -0.62 1.46 -19.29
C ILE A 123 -1.07 0.01 -19.56
N HIS A 124 -0.16 -0.88 -19.93
CA HIS A 124 -0.50 -2.30 -20.13
C HIS A 124 -0.96 -2.96 -18.82
N ASP A 125 -0.28 -2.69 -17.70
CA ASP A 125 -0.66 -3.22 -16.39
C ASP A 125 -2.04 -2.68 -15.96
N ALA A 126 -2.31 -1.38 -16.18
CA ALA A 126 -3.61 -0.76 -15.88
C ALA A 126 -4.74 -1.31 -16.76
N LEU A 127 -4.49 -1.53 -18.06
CA LEU A 127 -5.46 -2.14 -18.97
C LEU A 127 -5.73 -3.61 -18.59
N LEU A 128 -4.70 -4.37 -18.26
CA LEU A 128 -4.84 -5.75 -17.80
C LEU A 128 -5.66 -5.80 -16.52
N GLU A 129 -5.39 -4.92 -15.57
CA GLU A 129 -6.16 -4.78 -14.33
C GLU A 129 -7.63 -4.47 -14.62
N ALA A 130 -7.92 -3.49 -15.48
CA ALA A 130 -9.28 -3.12 -15.85
C ALA A 130 -10.05 -4.28 -16.51
N ILE A 131 -9.39 -5.05 -17.40
CA ILE A 131 -9.98 -6.22 -18.05
C ILE A 131 -10.24 -7.35 -17.05
N GLN A 132 -9.31 -7.57 -16.11
CA GLN A 132 -9.40 -8.68 -15.14
C GLN A 132 -10.38 -8.38 -13.99
N ALA A 133 -10.34 -7.18 -13.43
CA ALA A 133 -11.17 -6.77 -12.31
C ALA A 133 -12.59 -6.37 -12.77
N GLY A 134 -12.73 -5.75 -13.94
CA GLY A 134 -13.97 -5.13 -14.39
C GLY A 134 -14.30 -3.88 -13.56
N ASN A 135 -15.59 -3.49 -13.54
CA ASN A 135 -16.03 -2.40 -12.68
C ASN A 135 -16.29 -2.91 -11.25
N THR A 136 -15.48 -2.46 -10.31
CA THR A 136 -15.57 -2.81 -8.88
C THR A 136 -16.20 -1.73 -8.03
N ASN A 137 -16.51 -0.56 -8.62
CA ASN A 137 -17.21 0.52 -7.94
C ASN A 137 -18.72 0.27 -7.99
N VAL A 138 -19.32 0.02 -6.83
CA VAL A 138 -20.70 -0.44 -6.69
C VAL A 138 -21.56 0.68 -6.12
N HIS A 139 -22.66 1.00 -6.81
CA HIS A 139 -23.65 1.95 -6.32
C HIS A 139 -24.36 1.41 -5.06
N SER A 140 -24.69 2.28 -4.10
CA SER A 140 -25.29 1.95 -2.81
C SER A 140 -26.52 1.03 -2.95
N SER A 141 -27.45 1.36 -3.85
CA SER A 141 -28.66 0.56 -4.13
C SER A 141 -28.40 -0.85 -4.68
N GLN A 142 -27.21 -1.12 -5.22
CA GLN A 142 -26.83 -2.42 -5.78
C GLN A 142 -25.97 -3.25 -4.83
N LEU A 143 -25.52 -2.68 -3.70
CA LEU A 143 -24.55 -3.29 -2.80
C LEU A 143 -25.02 -4.65 -2.26
N THR A 144 -26.24 -4.74 -1.73
CA THR A 144 -26.80 -6.00 -1.21
C THR A 144 -26.85 -7.07 -2.30
N ARG A 145 -27.29 -6.71 -3.52
CA ARG A 145 -27.33 -7.64 -4.65
C ARG A 145 -25.93 -8.09 -5.06
N TYR A 146 -24.98 -7.16 -5.12
CA TYR A 146 -23.59 -7.46 -5.45
C TYR A 146 -22.97 -8.44 -4.46
N LEU A 147 -23.21 -8.25 -3.16
CA LEU A 147 -22.73 -9.14 -2.11
C LEU A 147 -23.38 -10.52 -2.15
N GLN A 148 -24.68 -10.59 -2.42
CA GLN A 148 -25.35 -11.86 -2.66
C GLN A 148 -24.69 -12.60 -3.82
N LEU A 149 -24.38 -11.92 -4.94
CA LEU A 149 -23.67 -12.50 -6.08
C LEU A 149 -22.27 -13.00 -5.72
N LEU A 150 -21.50 -12.23 -4.94
CA LEU A 150 -20.18 -12.66 -4.45
C LEU A 150 -20.26 -13.84 -3.48
N GLN A 151 -21.35 -13.94 -2.71
CA GLN A 151 -21.57 -14.98 -1.71
C GLN A 151 -22.29 -16.22 -2.25
N VAL A 152 -22.73 -16.26 -3.51
CA VAL A 152 -23.39 -17.44 -4.09
C VAL A 152 -22.43 -18.63 -4.08
N ARG A 153 -22.44 -19.33 -2.96
CA ARG A 153 -22.04 -20.72 -2.79
C ARG A 153 -23.29 -21.53 -3.03
N PHE A 154 -23.38 -22.18 -4.19
CA PHE A 154 -24.15 -23.42 -4.40
C PHE A 154 -25.67 -23.45 -4.09
N ILE A 155 -26.32 -22.43 -3.52
CA ILE A 155 -27.72 -22.57 -3.03
C ILE A 155 -28.77 -22.35 -4.14
N LEU A 156 -28.42 -21.76 -5.28
CA LEU A 156 -29.31 -21.72 -6.46
C LEU A 156 -29.27 -23.00 -7.32
N ILE A 157 -28.70 -24.10 -6.82
CA ILE A 157 -28.49 -25.33 -7.60
C ILE A 157 -29.70 -26.29 -7.59
N LYS A 158 -30.81 -25.95 -6.92
CA LYS A 158 -32.03 -26.78 -6.99
C LYS A 158 -33.08 -26.36 -8.02
N LEU A 159 -32.95 -25.22 -8.70
CA LEU A 159 -34.05 -24.71 -9.53
C LEU A 159 -33.74 -24.37 -10.99
N VAL A 160 -32.47 -24.24 -11.42
CA VAL A 160 -32.17 -23.99 -12.85
C VAL A 160 -30.94 -24.77 -13.28
N ALA A 161 -31.12 -25.67 -14.26
CA ALA A 161 -30.03 -26.33 -14.96
C ALA A 161 -29.18 -25.30 -15.72
N LYS A 162 -28.02 -24.90 -15.16
CA LYS A 162 -27.00 -24.12 -15.88
C LYS A 162 -25.59 -24.30 -15.30
N GLN A 163 -25.02 -25.48 -15.54
CA GLN A 163 -23.64 -25.89 -15.19
C GLN A 163 -22.53 -24.89 -15.59
N VAL A 164 -22.77 -24.02 -16.59
CA VAL A 164 -21.80 -23.02 -17.07
C VAL A 164 -21.77 -21.77 -16.20
N LEU A 165 -22.90 -21.32 -15.66
CA LEU A 165 -22.96 -20.10 -14.84
C LEU A 165 -22.37 -20.34 -13.44
N ASP A 166 -22.54 -21.56 -12.94
CA ASP A 166 -22.08 -22.02 -11.61
C ASP A 166 -20.56 -21.96 -11.44
N SER A 167 -19.81 -22.27 -12.51
CA SER A 167 -18.36 -22.11 -12.51
C SER A 167 -18.00 -20.62 -12.41
N ILE A 168 -18.63 -19.78 -13.25
CA ILE A 168 -18.25 -18.38 -13.46
C ILE A 168 -18.41 -17.52 -12.19
N LEU A 169 -19.48 -17.68 -11.39
CA LEU A 169 -19.69 -16.84 -10.20
C LEU A 169 -18.82 -17.21 -8.99
N PHE A 170 -18.61 -18.51 -8.73
CA PHE A 170 -17.63 -18.94 -7.72
C PHE A 170 -16.21 -18.46 -8.10
N PHE A 171 -15.92 -18.39 -9.40
CA PHE A 171 -14.70 -17.75 -9.89
C PHE A 171 -14.66 -16.25 -9.61
N LEU A 172 -15.75 -15.49 -9.51
CA LEU A 172 -15.70 -14.03 -9.34
C LEU A 172 -15.10 -13.60 -8.00
N PHE A 173 -15.62 -14.09 -6.87
CA PHE A 173 -15.08 -13.73 -5.56
C PHE A 173 -13.67 -14.29 -5.36
N PHE A 174 -13.43 -15.52 -5.82
CA PHE A 174 -12.09 -16.11 -5.79
C PHE A 174 -11.09 -15.29 -6.62
N ARG A 175 -11.49 -14.89 -7.84
CA ARG A 175 -10.68 -14.05 -8.73
C ARG A 175 -10.45 -12.69 -8.11
N ALA A 176 -11.46 -12.05 -7.52
CA ALA A 176 -11.31 -10.76 -6.85
C ALA A 176 -10.29 -10.85 -5.70
N PHE A 177 -10.42 -11.85 -4.82
CA PHE A 177 -9.45 -12.05 -3.74
C PHE A 177 -8.05 -12.36 -4.28
N HIS A 178 -7.94 -13.20 -5.31
CA HIS A 178 -6.66 -13.49 -5.95
C HIS A 178 -6.03 -12.21 -6.52
N LEU A 179 -6.79 -11.38 -7.24
CA LEU A 179 -6.28 -10.12 -7.78
C LEU A 179 -5.94 -9.09 -6.69
N VAL A 180 -6.63 -9.07 -5.56
CA VAL A 180 -6.28 -8.22 -4.39
C VAL A 180 -4.94 -8.65 -3.79
N THR A 181 -4.66 -9.95 -3.78
CA THR A 181 -3.50 -10.55 -3.09
C THR A 181 -2.36 -10.96 -4.03
N ASN A 182 -2.47 -10.70 -5.34
CA ASN A 182 -1.46 -11.11 -6.33
C ASN A 182 -0.20 -10.23 -6.35
N PHE A 183 -0.06 -9.30 -5.41
CA PHE A 183 1.13 -8.47 -5.31
C PHE A 183 2.34 -9.33 -4.91
N LEU A 184 3.25 -9.53 -5.87
CA LEU A 184 4.49 -10.27 -5.66
C LEU A 184 5.54 -9.38 -5.01
N VAL A 185 5.73 -9.57 -3.71
CA VAL A 185 6.77 -8.89 -2.94
C VAL A 185 8.15 -9.33 -3.42
N GLN A 186 9.08 -8.37 -3.52
CA GLN A 186 10.46 -8.60 -3.96
C GLN A 186 11.40 -8.12 -2.86
N ASP A 187 12.64 -8.64 -2.83
CA ASP A 187 13.61 -8.33 -1.77
C ASP A 187 13.78 -6.82 -1.52
N PHE A 188 13.82 -6.02 -2.59
CA PHE A 188 14.01 -4.57 -2.47
C PHE A 188 12.81 -3.87 -1.84
N HIS A 189 11.59 -4.42 -1.98
CA HIS A 189 10.40 -3.89 -1.31
C HIS A 189 10.53 -4.00 0.22
N LEU A 190 11.28 -4.97 0.74
CA LEU A 190 11.39 -5.21 2.19
C LEU A 190 12.76 -4.83 2.75
N SER A 191 13.58 -4.10 1.98
CA SER A 191 15.01 -3.93 2.25
C SER A 191 15.33 -3.40 3.64
N SER A 192 14.53 -2.47 4.17
CA SER A 192 14.69 -1.94 5.53
C SER A 192 14.17 -2.89 6.61
N ALA A 193 13.04 -3.56 6.38
CA ALA A 193 12.40 -4.43 7.38
C ALA A 193 13.20 -5.70 7.68
N VAL A 194 13.94 -6.21 6.68
CA VAL A 194 14.74 -7.45 6.82
C VAL A 194 16.20 -7.20 7.21
N LYS A 195 16.60 -5.94 7.46
CA LYS A 195 17.96 -5.65 7.96
C LYS A 195 18.16 -6.31 9.32
N ASN A 196 19.35 -6.87 9.56
CA ASN A 196 19.70 -7.53 10.83
C ASN A 196 19.41 -6.64 12.06
N CYS A 197 19.66 -5.33 11.97
CA CYS A 197 19.38 -4.36 13.02
C CYS A 197 17.89 -4.04 13.24
N ASN A 198 16.99 -4.48 12.34
CA ASN A 198 15.56 -4.16 12.37
C ASN A 198 14.68 -5.39 12.58
N VAL A 199 15.16 -6.61 12.30
CA VAL A 199 14.35 -7.85 12.40
C VAL A 199 13.71 -8.01 13.78
N HIS A 200 14.43 -7.68 14.85
CA HIS A 200 13.93 -7.79 16.23
C HIS A 200 12.90 -6.71 16.61
N LYS A 201 12.70 -5.69 15.76
CA LYS A 201 11.67 -4.66 15.92
C LYS A 201 10.31 -5.09 15.35
N ASN A 202 10.23 -6.27 14.71
CA ASN A 202 9.03 -6.80 14.08
C ASN A 202 8.38 -7.89 14.93
N ARG A 203 7.10 -7.71 15.29
CA ARG A 203 6.32 -8.78 15.95
C ARG A 203 6.05 -9.96 15.01
N ASN A 204 5.82 -9.69 13.74
CA ASN A 204 5.54 -10.70 12.73
C ASN A 204 6.27 -10.35 11.43
N ALA A 205 7.24 -11.19 11.03
CA ALA A 205 8.04 -10.99 9.83
C ALA A 205 7.22 -11.08 8.51
N ALA A 206 6.04 -11.71 8.54
CA ALA A 206 5.14 -11.78 7.39
C ALA A 206 4.27 -10.53 7.22
N LEU A 207 4.17 -9.67 8.25
CA LEU A 207 3.40 -8.42 8.25
C LEU A 207 4.36 -7.24 8.47
N VAL A 208 5.03 -6.84 7.39
CA VAL A 208 5.96 -5.70 7.35
C VAL A 208 5.60 -4.77 6.20
N SER A 209 5.97 -3.50 6.35
CA SER A 209 5.70 -2.48 5.34
C SER A 209 6.63 -2.61 4.14
N VAL A 210 6.13 -2.32 2.93
CA VAL A 210 7.01 -2.13 1.77
C VAL A 210 7.72 -0.78 1.85
N GLU A 211 8.90 -0.67 1.23
CA GLU A 211 9.77 0.52 1.28
C GLU A 211 9.07 1.79 0.80
N SER A 212 8.19 1.69 -0.20
CA SER A 212 7.44 2.83 -0.75
C SER A 212 6.31 3.33 0.15
N ALA A 213 5.90 2.54 1.15
CA ALA A 213 4.79 2.87 2.05
C ALA A 213 5.18 2.87 3.53
N ARG A 214 6.46 2.63 3.87
CA ARG A 214 6.90 2.64 5.27
C ARG A 214 6.89 4.03 5.86
N VAL A 215 6.67 4.09 7.17
CA VAL A 215 6.83 5.32 7.94
C VAL A 215 8.32 5.50 8.26
N TYR A 216 8.80 6.73 8.15
CA TYR A 216 10.18 7.11 8.43
C TYR A 216 10.23 7.79 9.80
N LEU A 217 11.19 7.40 10.63
CA LEU A 217 11.55 8.16 11.83
C LEU A 217 12.74 9.07 11.53
N THR A 218 12.83 10.17 12.27
CA THR A 218 14.03 11.02 12.29
C THR A 218 15.24 10.16 12.70
N PRO A 219 16.25 10.00 11.84
CA PRO A 219 17.39 9.13 12.12
C PRO A 219 18.23 9.66 13.29
N LYS A 220 18.63 8.78 14.20
CA LYS A 220 19.58 9.08 15.28
C LYS A 220 21.02 8.95 14.74
N PRO A 221 21.89 9.96 14.93
CA PRO A 221 23.28 9.90 14.46
C PRO A 221 24.03 8.67 14.99
N GLY A 222 24.72 7.95 14.10
CA GLY A 222 25.53 6.77 14.47
C GLY A 222 24.74 5.50 14.81
N VAL A 223 23.41 5.54 14.84
CA VAL A 223 22.56 4.37 15.16
C VAL A 223 21.93 3.82 13.88
N GLU A 224 22.48 2.72 13.38
CA GLU A 224 21.94 2.02 12.21
C GLU A 224 20.53 1.50 12.50
N GLY A 225 19.59 1.69 11.57
CA GLY A 225 18.20 1.25 11.73
C GLY A 225 17.34 2.14 12.66
N SER A 226 17.88 3.27 13.15
CA SER A 226 17.12 4.22 13.96
C SER A 226 15.97 4.91 13.23
N ASN A 227 15.99 4.95 11.90
CA ASN A 227 14.91 5.49 11.08
C ASN A 227 13.78 4.48 10.78
N TYR A 228 13.82 3.30 11.40
CA TYR A 228 12.92 2.19 11.13
C TYR A 228 11.94 1.95 12.29
N ILE A 229 10.66 1.82 11.92
CA ILE A 229 9.57 1.29 12.72
C ILE A 229 8.68 0.42 11.82
N ASN A 230 8.09 -0.65 12.35
CA ASN A 230 7.13 -1.46 11.59
C ASN A 230 5.76 -0.76 11.49
N ALA A 231 5.68 0.20 10.59
CA ALA A 231 4.45 0.94 10.31
C ALA A 231 4.30 1.22 8.80
N THR A 232 3.05 1.30 8.35
CA THR A 232 2.68 1.50 6.94
C THR A 232 1.70 2.65 6.79
N TRP A 233 1.97 3.53 5.82
CA TRP A 233 1.06 4.56 5.34
C TRP A 233 -0.07 3.97 4.51
N LEU A 234 -1.30 4.02 5.02
CA LEU A 234 -2.52 3.66 4.30
C LEU A 234 -3.39 4.91 4.13
N GLN A 235 -3.15 5.69 3.08
CA GLN A 235 -3.85 6.98 2.85
C GLN A 235 -3.60 7.93 4.01
N ASP A 236 -4.65 8.36 4.73
CA ASP A 236 -4.57 9.29 5.86
C ASP A 236 -4.26 8.59 7.18
N PHE A 237 -3.97 7.28 7.14
CA PHE A 237 -3.69 6.46 8.30
C PHE A 237 -2.24 5.97 8.33
N ILE A 238 -1.73 5.81 9.55
CA ILE A 238 -0.56 5.00 9.83
C ILE A 238 -1.03 3.72 10.52
N VAL A 239 -0.86 2.57 9.88
CA VAL A 239 -1.10 1.26 10.51
C VAL A 239 0.20 0.71 11.08
N THR A 240 0.17 0.30 12.35
CA THR A 240 1.36 -0.28 13.02
C THR A 240 0.99 -1.41 13.96
N GLN A 241 1.99 -2.23 14.30
CA GLN A 241 1.87 -3.27 15.31
C GLN A 241 1.78 -2.67 16.71
N HIS A 242 1.22 -3.43 17.65
CA HIS A 242 1.30 -3.09 19.07
C HIS A 242 2.78 -2.91 19.44
N PRO A 243 3.20 -1.80 20.06
CA PRO A 243 4.61 -1.58 20.36
C PRO A 243 5.21 -2.73 21.16
N LEU A 244 6.41 -3.18 20.79
CA LEU A 244 7.26 -4.01 21.64
C LEU A 244 7.86 -3.12 22.73
N GLU A 245 8.29 -3.70 23.84
CA GLU A 245 9.01 -2.97 24.90
C GLU A 245 10.18 -2.15 24.32
N ALA A 246 10.98 -2.77 23.44
CA ALA A 246 12.10 -2.13 22.74
C ALA A 246 11.69 -1.05 21.72
N THR A 247 10.42 -0.98 21.30
CA THR A 247 9.94 -0.05 20.26
C THR A 247 8.91 0.96 20.77
N VAL A 248 8.63 1.03 22.08
CA VAL A 248 7.70 2.05 22.64
C VAL A 248 8.23 3.46 22.36
N SER A 249 9.53 3.70 22.56
CA SER A 249 10.12 5.01 22.25
C SER A 249 10.07 5.33 20.76
N ASP A 250 10.28 4.33 19.89
CA ASP A 250 10.20 4.50 18.42
C ASP A 250 8.76 4.82 17.99
N PHE A 251 7.75 4.20 18.62
CA PHE A 251 6.33 4.49 18.38
C PHE A 251 5.99 5.94 18.72
N TRP A 252 6.44 6.43 19.87
CA TRP A 252 6.17 7.81 20.26
C TRP A 252 6.93 8.84 19.42
N GLN A 253 8.15 8.51 19.00
CA GLN A 253 8.87 9.30 17.99
C GLN A 253 8.07 9.39 16.69
N MET A 254 7.43 8.30 16.25
CA MET A 254 6.55 8.29 15.08
C MET A 254 5.37 9.23 15.24
N VAL A 255 4.67 9.16 16.38
CA VAL A 255 3.50 10.02 16.67
C VAL A 255 3.90 11.50 16.62
N TRP A 256 5.07 11.83 17.17
CA TRP A 256 5.60 13.20 17.14
C TRP A 256 6.03 13.65 15.73
N ASP A 257 6.87 12.87 15.05
CA ASP A 257 7.45 13.21 13.74
C ASP A 257 6.37 13.45 12.67
N HIS A 258 5.24 12.76 12.79
CA HIS A 258 4.11 12.85 11.86
C HIS A 258 2.95 13.71 12.39
N ASN A 259 3.12 14.38 13.53
CA ASN A 259 2.12 15.26 14.15
C ASN A 259 0.76 14.55 14.38
N SER A 260 0.79 13.27 14.74
CA SER A 260 -0.40 12.45 14.91
C SER A 260 -1.13 12.79 16.20
N GLN A 261 -2.33 13.34 16.09
CA GLN A 261 -3.15 13.72 17.24
C GLN A 261 -4.17 12.64 17.64
N THR A 262 -4.36 11.62 16.81
CA THR A 262 -5.30 10.52 17.08
C THR A 262 -4.56 9.19 16.99
N VAL A 263 -4.64 8.40 18.05
CA VAL A 263 -4.18 7.02 18.11
C VAL A 263 -5.38 6.14 18.40
N VAL A 264 -5.53 5.03 17.70
CA VAL A 264 -6.57 4.02 17.92
C VAL A 264 -5.90 2.69 18.25
N VAL A 265 -6.27 2.09 19.37
CA VAL A 265 -5.72 0.81 19.85
C VAL A 265 -6.84 -0.23 19.89
N LEU A 266 -6.66 -1.28 19.09
CA LEU A 266 -7.64 -2.36 18.89
C LEU A 266 -7.28 -3.66 19.62
N SER A 267 -6.00 -3.84 19.94
CA SER A 267 -5.47 -4.99 20.67
C SER A 267 -5.93 -5.00 22.12
N ASP A 268 -6.30 -6.17 22.64
CA ASP A 268 -6.70 -6.34 24.04
C ASP A 268 -5.48 -6.27 24.97
N THR A 269 -5.48 -5.26 25.86
CA THR A 269 -4.38 -5.04 26.82
C THR A 269 -4.43 -5.95 28.05
N THR A 270 -5.44 -6.80 28.17
CA THR A 270 -5.46 -7.87 29.20
C THR A 270 -4.50 -9.01 28.84
N ASP A 271 -4.11 -9.12 27.57
CA ASP A 271 -3.07 -10.03 27.11
C ASP A 271 -1.68 -9.52 27.51
N LYS A 272 -0.85 -10.41 28.04
CA LYS A 272 0.51 -10.09 28.49
C LYS A 272 1.42 -9.66 27.35
N ASP A 273 1.12 -10.06 26.12
CA ASP A 273 1.89 -9.70 24.94
C ASP A 273 1.60 -8.27 24.44
N TYR A 274 0.49 -7.66 24.88
CA TYR A 274 -0.03 -6.37 24.40
C TYR A 274 -0.24 -5.36 25.54
N GLN A 275 0.78 -5.21 26.38
CA GLN A 275 0.75 -4.31 27.54
C GLN A 275 0.50 -2.84 27.15
N VAL A 276 -0.09 -2.09 28.08
CA VAL A 276 -0.30 -0.65 27.96
C VAL A 276 1.04 0.06 27.75
N PHE A 277 1.13 0.87 26.70
CA PHE A 277 2.37 1.61 26.32
C PHE A 277 2.21 3.14 26.44
N TRP A 278 1.08 3.61 26.97
CA TRP A 278 0.77 5.02 27.22
C TRP A 278 0.65 5.29 28.72
N PRO A 279 0.88 6.53 29.19
CA PRO A 279 0.79 6.85 30.60
C PRO A 279 -0.64 6.71 31.13
N LEU A 280 -0.77 6.12 32.31
CA LEU A 280 -1.99 6.13 33.12
C LEU A 280 -1.85 7.18 34.23
N LYS A 281 -2.93 7.42 35.00
CA LYS A 281 -3.10 8.47 36.03
C LYS A 281 -1.98 8.66 37.07
N GLN A 282 -0.93 7.85 37.07
CA GLN A 282 -0.03 7.64 38.21
C GLN A 282 1.31 8.40 38.11
N ALA A 283 1.80 8.79 36.92
CA ALA A 283 2.95 9.72 36.74
C ALA A 283 3.19 10.07 35.26
N ASP A 284 3.89 11.19 35.01
CA ASP A 284 4.45 11.49 33.68
C ASP A 284 5.47 10.42 33.29
N VAL A 285 5.44 9.97 32.04
CA VAL A 285 6.41 9.00 31.50
C VAL A 285 7.45 9.75 30.69
N GLU A 286 8.72 9.58 31.05
CA GLU A 286 9.86 10.16 30.33
C GLU A 286 10.53 9.11 29.44
N PHE A 287 10.64 9.45 28.16
CA PHE A 287 11.48 8.79 27.17
C PHE A 287 12.71 9.67 26.90
N GLU A 288 13.74 9.14 26.22
CA GLU A 288 15.00 9.87 25.97
C GLU A 288 14.83 11.32 25.51
N ASN A 289 13.85 11.58 24.63
CA ASN A 289 13.61 12.90 24.02
C ASN A 289 12.24 13.50 24.32
N PHE A 290 11.39 12.78 25.05
CA PHE A 290 9.98 13.13 25.19
C PHE A 290 9.49 12.89 26.59
N ARG A 291 8.52 13.68 27.01
CA ARG A 291 7.77 13.39 28.21
C ARG A 291 6.29 13.46 27.91
N VAL A 292 5.57 12.49 28.47
CA VAL A 292 4.17 12.24 28.16
C VAL A 292 3.38 12.38 29.44
N ARG A 293 2.43 13.31 29.41
CA ARG A 293 1.58 13.63 30.54
C ARG A 293 0.15 13.19 30.28
N PHE A 294 -0.42 12.49 31.25
CA PHE A 294 -1.85 12.19 31.27
C PHE A 294 -2.67 13.46 31.58
N ILE A 295 -3.76 13.70 30.83
CA ILE A 295 -4.69 14.81 31.09
C ILE A 295 -6.01 14.26 31.64
N ASP A 296 -6.73 13.50 30.82
CA ASP A 296 -8.08 13.05 31.15
C ASP A 296 -8.41 11.68 30.54
N GLU A 297 -9.44 11.04 31.10
CA GLU A 297 -9.97 9.74 30.69
C GLU A 297 -11.48 9.85 30.57
N HIS A 298 -12.02 9.40 29.45
CA HIS A 298 -13.45 9.37 29.18
C HIS A 298 -13.87 7.97 28.76
N LYS A 299 -15.02 7.50 29.24
CA LYS A 299 -15.59 6.20 28.87
C LYS A 299 -16.94 6.38 28.20
N ILE A 300 -17.04 5.93 26.95
CA ILE A 300 -18.29 5.86 26.20
C ILE A 300 -18.82 4.44 26.39
N GLN A 301 -19.91 4.27 27.15
CA GLN A 301 -20.31 2.96 27.68
C GLN A 301 -21.31 2.17 26.81
N LEU A 302 -21.99 2.75 25.81
CA LEU A 302 -23.02 2.03 25.04
C LEU A 302 -23.14 2.52 23.57
N PRO A 303 -23.39 1.61 22.59
CA PRO A 303 -23.51 0.15 22.72
C PRO A 303 -22.14 -0.56 22.76
N ALA A 304 -21.08 0.13 22.33
CA ALA A 304 -19.69 -0.34 22.42
C ALA A 304 -18.94 0.44 23.49
N VAL A 305 -18.20 -0.28 24.35
CA VAL A 305 -17.37 0.35 25.38
C VAL A 305 -16.08 0.84 24.76
N ILE A 306 -16.01 2.13 24.48
CA ILE A 306 -14.80 2.80 23.98
C ILE A 306 -14.29 3.69 25.09
N THR A 307 -13.06 3.44 25.53
CA THR A 307 -12.36 4.34 26.47
C THR A 307 -11.42 5.20 25.65
N TYR A 308 -11.35 6.49 25.93
CA TYR A 308 -10.30 7.32 25.38
C TYR A 308 -9.58 8.12 26.45
N TRP A 309 -8.28 8.29 26.25
CA TRP A 309 -7.42 9.11 27.09
C TRP A 309 -6.91 10.29 26.28
N THR A 310 -6.91 11.49 26.86
CA THR A 310 -6.17 12.62 26.31
C THR A 310 -4.84 12.73 27.03
N ILE A 311 -3.77 12.81 26.27
CA ILE A 311 -2.41 13.01 26.75
C ILE A 311 -1.78 14.25 26.08
N ILE A 312 -0.81 14.86 26.74
CA ILE A 312 0.07 15.88 26.14
C ILE A 312 1.46 15.28 25.98
N PHE A 313 1.98 15.41 24.77
CA PHE A 313 3.35 15.13 24.39
C PHE A 313 4.15 16.43 24.42
N HIS A 314 5.30 16.43 25.08
CA HIS A 314 6.30 17.48 24.92
C HIS A 314 7.67 16.90 24.64
N LYS A 315 8.46 17.64 23.87
CA LYS A 315 9.83 17.26 23.53
C LYS A 315 10.78 17.94 24.50
N THR A 316 11.53 17.14 25.27
CA THR A 316 12.34 17.62 26.40
C THR A 316 13.58 18.42 25.96
N LEU A 317 14.02 18.23 24.71
CA LEU A 317 15.26 18.82 24.16
C LEU A 317 15.01 20.00 23.20
N SER A 318 13.77 20.45 23.02
CA SER A 318 13.49 21.65 22.23
C SER A 318 13.30 22.86 23.14
N ASN A 319 13.92 23.99 22.78
CA ASN A 319 13.65 25.31 23.38
C ASN A 319 12.28 25.89 22.97
N ASP A 320 11.40 25.07 22.39
CA ASP A 320 10.08 25.46 21.92
C ASP A 320 9.03 24.85 22.85
N ASP A 321 8.04 25.65 23.25
CA ASP A 321 6.94 25.28 24.13
C ASP A 321 5.84 24.50 23.36
N TYR A 322 6.19 23.91 22.23
CA TYR A 322 5.26 23.15 21.41
C TYR A 322 4.80 21.88 22.13
N GLU A 323 3.49 21.83 22.39
CA GLU A 323 2.80 20.67 22.97
C GLU A 323 1.94 19.98 21.91
N LEU A 324 2.12 18.68 21.76
CA LEU A 324 1.27 17.85 20.91
C LEU A 324 0.21 17.16 21.78
N ARG A 325 -1.06 17.56 21.64
CA ARG A 325 -2.16 16.89 22.31
C ARG A 325 -2.60 15.67 21.51
N VAL A 326 -2.56 14.49 22.12
CA VAL A 326 -2.91 13.22 21.48
C VAL A 326 -4.10 12.58 22.21
N ARG A 327 -5.10 12.15 21.44
CA ARG A 327 -6.23 11.34 21.93
C ARG A 327 -6.00 9.88 21.56
N ILE A 328 -6.04 9.00 22.56
CA ILE A 328 -5.90 7.56 22.39
C ILE A 328 -7.26 6.93 22.56
N PHE A 329 -7.87 6.44 21.48
CA PHE A 329 -9.10 5.64 21.51
C PHE A 329 -8.76 4.17 21.67
N TYR A 330 -9.34 3.51 22.67
CA TYR A 330 -9.14 2.09 22.93
C TYR A 330 -10.45 1.32 22.83
N CYS A 331 -10.41 0.27 22.01
CA CYS A 331 -11.55 -0.56 21.68
C CYS A 331 -11.09 -2.02 21.61
N SER A 332 -11.00 -2.69 22.76
CA SER A 332 -10.63 -4.12 22.83
C SER A 332 -11.73 -5.06 22.32
N SER A 333 -12.97 -4.57 22.21
CA SER A 333 -14.09 -5.32 21.64
C SER A 333 -14.19 -5.22 20.12
N TRP A 334 -13.21 -4.57 19.46
CA TRP A 334 -13.19 -4.43 18.01
C TRP A 334 -13.35 -5.80 17.34
N PRO A 335 -14.33 -5.97 16.45
CA PRO A 335 -14.65 -7.29 15.94
C PRO A 335 -13.54 -7.79 15.03
N TYR A 336 -13.01 -8.96 15.39
CA TYR A 336 -12.04 -9.69 14.61
C TYR A 336 -12.46 -11.14 14.44
N ARG A 337 -11.84 -11.82 13.48
CA ARG A 337 -12.10 -13.23 13.20
C ARG A 337 -11.69 -14.08 14.41
N GLY A 338 -12.65 -14.74 15.04
CA GLY A 338 -12.43 -15.57 16.23
C GLY A 338 -12.71 -14.86 17.55
N ALA A 339 -13.16 -13.61 17.54
CA ALA A 339 -13.75 -12.98 18.73
C ALA A 339 -14.96 -13.80 19.19
N ALA A 340 -14.98 -14.22 20.47
CA ALA A 340 -16.05 -15.06 21.01
C ALA A 340 -17.41 -14.35 20.98
N ASN A 341 -17.43 -13.02 21.15
CA ASN A 341 -18.60 -12.15 21.07
C ASN A 341 -18.19 -10.81 20.42
N PRO A 342 -18.18 -10.71 19.08
CA PRO A 342 -17.81 -9.47 18.40
C PRO A 342 -18.85 -8.37 18.66
N ASP A 343 -18.39 -7.21 19.10
CA ASP A 343 -19.25 -6.04 19.27
C ASP A 343 -19.47 -5.35 17.92
N LEU A 344 -20.54 -5.75 17.24
CA LEU A 344 -20.88 -5.20 15.93
C LEU A 344 -21.16 -3.69 16.00
N ALA A 345 -21.59 -3.15 17.14
CA ALA A 345 -21.81 -1.70 17.28
C ALA A 345 -20.50 -0.90 17.15
N ALA A 346 -19.36 -1.50 17.50
CA ALA A 346 -18.05 -0.89 17.35
C ALA A 346 -17.74 -0.55 15.88
N LEU A 347 -18.17 -1.38 14.92
CA LEU A 347 -17.97 -1.17 13.47
C LEU A 347 -18.52 0.17 12.98
N PHE A 348 -19.52 0.72 13.67
CA PHE A 348 -20.16 1.99 13.30
C PHE A 348 -19.60 3.14 14.14
N ARG A 349 -19.45 2.90 15.45
CA ARG A 349 -19.08 3.93 16.42
C ARG A 349 -17.64 4.37 16.27
N LEU A 350 -16.70 3.43 16.16
CA LEU A 350 -15.28 3.77 16.16
C LEU A 350 -14.86 4.54 14.90
N PRO A 351 -15.22 4.13 13.66
CA PRO A 351 -14.93 4.94 12.49
C PRO A 351 -15.48 6.36 12.62
N LYS A 352 -16.75 6.50 13.05
CA LYS A 352 -17.36 7.82 13.25
C LYS A 352 -16.63 8.68 14.27
N LEU A 353 -16.26 8.11 15.42
CA LEU A 353 -15.49 8.84 16.44
C LEU A 353 -14.11 9.28 15.93
N VAL A 354 -13.45 8.42 15.17
CA VAL A 354 -12.16 8.72 14.54
C VAL A 354 -12.32 9.88 13.54
N ILE A 355 -13.35 9.82 12.69
CA ILE A 355 -13.70 10.88 11.74
C ILE A 355 -13.98 12.20 12.46
N ASP A 356 -14.89 12.19 13.43
CA ASP A 356 -15.31 13.39 14.15
C ASP A 356 -14.13 14.02 14.90
N SER A 357 -13.26 13.20 15.50
CA SER A 357 -12.05 13.66 16.18
C SER A 357 -11.01 14.21 15.19
N HIS A 358 -10.85 13.59 14.03
CA HIS A 358 -9.90 14.05 13.01
C HIS A 358 -10.37 15.33 12.30
N GLN A 359 -11.68 15.53 12.13
CA GLN A 359 -12.24 16.77 11.60
C GLN A 359 -11.99 17.97 12.52
N GLN A 360 -11.93 17.77 13.84
CA GLN A 360 -11.63 18.83 14.80
C GLN A 360 -10.19 19.37 14.66
N TYR A 361 -9.27 18.57 14.13
CA TYR A 361 -7.86 18.94 14.00
C TYR A 361 -7.28 18.35 12.70
N GLN A 362 -7.13 19.19 11.67
CA GLN A 362 -6.70 18.77 10.32
C GLN A 362 -5.21 18.43 10.18
N ASN A 363 -4.50 18.19 11.28
CA ASN A 363 -3.05 18.00 11.26
C ASN A 363 -2.65 16.57 11.64
N GLY A 364 -1.89 15.93 10.74
CA GLY A 364 -1.27 14.62 10.93
C GLY A 364 -2.20 13.42 10.74
N PRO A 365 -1.67 12.21 10.54
CA PRO A 365 -2.45 11.03 10.27
C PRO A 365 -3.03 10.41 11.54
N VAL A 366 -4.07 9.60 11.36
CA VAL A 366 -4.60 8.73 12.42
C VAL A 366 -3.71 7.49 12.52
N VAL A 367 -3.14 7.25 13.71
CA VAL A 367 -2.37 6.03 13.96
C VAL A 367 -3.31 4.93 14.43
N VAL A 368 -3.30 3.78 13.76
CA VAL A 368 -4.11 2.62 14.11
C VAL A 368 -3.19 1.46 14.50
N VAL A 369 -3.42 0.94 15.70
CA VAL A 369 -2.63 -0.10 16.35
C VAL A 369 -3.51 -1.34 16.54
N ASP A 370 -3.08 -2.45 15.96
CA ASP A 370 -3.58 -3.78 16.33
C ASP A 370 -2.40 -4.68 16.75
N ARG A 371 -2.64 -5.96 17.00
CA ARG A 371 -1.59 -6.92 17.42
C ARG A 371 -0.33 -6.93 16.53
N PHE A 372 -0.49 -6.81 15.22
CA PHE A 372 0.58 -7.00 14.22
C PHE A 372 0.61 -5.91 13.12
N GLY A 373 -0.22 -4.87 13.24
CA GLY A 373 -0.57 -3.95 12.15
C GLY A 373 -1.26 -4.68 10.99
N GLY A 374 -2.12 -5.64 11.30
CA GLY A 374 -2.68 -6.57 10.33
C GLY A 374 -4.10 -6.21 9.88
N THR A 375 -4.92 -7.26 9.77
CA THR A 375 -6.29 -7.20 9.23
C THR A 375 -7.19 -6.25 10.01
N GLU A 376 -7.10 -6.22 11.34
CA GLU A 376 -8.01 -5.43 12.20
C GLU A 376 -7.83 -3.93 11.97
N ALA A 377 -6.58 -3.47 11.99
CA ALA A 377 -6.23 -2.08 11.72
C ALA A 377 -6.60 -1.69 10.28
N ALA A 378 -6.32 -2.55 9.31
CA ALA A 378 -6.67 -2.31 7.92
C ALA A 378 -8.18 -2.29 7.67
N THR A 379 -8.96 -3.12 8.36
CA THR A 379 -10.42 -3.08 8.33
C THR A 379 -10.92 -1.75 8.86
N LEU A 380 -10.43 -1.25 10.00
CA LEU A 380 -10.83 0.07 10.51
C LEU A 380 -10.52 1.18 9.50
N CYS A 381 -9.30 1.21 8.94
CA CYS A 381 -8.90 2.21 7.95
C CYS A 381 -9.80 2.15 6.71
N ALA A 382 -10.01 0.94 6.17
CA ALA A 382 -10.81 0.74 4.96
C ALA A 382 -12.27 1.13 5.21
N LEU A 383 -12.86 0.72 6.33
CA LEU A 383 -14.24 1.09 6.68
C LEU A 383 -14.40 2.59 6.85
N THR A 384 -13.45 3.25 7.50
CA THR A 384 -13.48 4.71 7.68
C THR A 384 -13.52 5.42 6.31
N THR A 385 -12.67 5.00 5.37
CA THR A 385 -12.65 5.58 4.02
C THR A 385 -13.88 5.20 3.19
N LEU A 386 -14.31 3.93 3.23
CA LEU A 386 -15.44 3.42 2.46
C LEU A 386 -16.77 4.02 2.93
N VAL A 387 -16.94 4.28 4.24
CA VAL A 387 -18.12 4.97 4.78
C VAL A 387 -18.18 6.41 4.29
N HIS A 388 -17.05 7.11 4.29
CA HIS A 388 -16.96 8.44 3.71
C HIS A 388 -17.35 8.43 2.23
N GLN A 389 -16.77 7.52 1.45
CA GLN A 389 -17.08 7.35 0.03
C GLN A 389 -18.58 7.07 -0.19
N LEU A 390 -19.16 6.13 0.56
CA LEU A 390 -20.57 5.76 0.44
C LEU A 390 -21.49 6.94 0.79
N SER A 391 -21.16 7.70 1.84
CA SER A 391 -21.96 8.85 2.26
C SER A 391 -21.94 10.01 1.27
N ARG A 392 -20.78 10.27 0.63
CA ARG A 392 -20.57 11.41 -0.27
C ARG A 392 -20.93 11.08 -1.72
N ASP A 393 -20.51 9.92 -2.21
CA ASP A 393 -20.50 9.59 -3.64
C ASP A 393 -21.61 8.58 -4.00
N GLN A 394 -22.36 8.05 -3.01
CA GLN A 394 -23.35 6.97 -3.18
C GLN A 394 -22.77 5.68 -3.82
N HIS A 395 -21.46 5.52 -3.76
CA HIS A 395 -20.74 4.39 -4.32
C HIS A 395 -19.70 3.86 -3.34
N VAL A 396 -19.29 2.61 -3.52
CA VAL A 396 -18.27 1.98 -2.70
C VAL A 396 -17.41 1.04 -3.54
N ASP A 397 -16.08 1.11 -3.36
CA ASP A 397 -15.12 0.26 -4.07
C ASP A 397 -14.22 -0.52 -3.12
N VAL A 398 -14.78 -1.55 -2.48
CA VAL A 398 -14.07 -2.39 -1.50
C VAL A 398 -12.83 -3.05 -2.11
N TYR A 399 -12.90 -3.45 -3.38
CA TYR A 399 -11.79 -4.10 -4.09
C TYR A 399 -10.58 -3.17 -4.21
N MET A 400 -10.80 -1.93 -4.64
CA MET A 400 -9.73 -0.95 -4.83
C MET A 400 -8.96 -0.72 -3.51
N TYR A 401 -9.66 -0.40 -2.42
CA TYR A 401 -9.01 -0.14 -1.13
C TYR A 401 -8.34 -1.40 -0.56
N ALA A 402 -8.97 -2.57 -0.68
CA ALA A 402 -8.35 -3.82 -0.23
C ALA A 402 -7.04 -4.11 -0.98
N LYS A 403 -7.02 -3.94 -2.31
CA LYS A 403 -5.82 -4.14 -3.13
C LYS A 403 -4.73 -3.09 -2.85
N LEU A 404 -5.10 -1.83 -2.70
CA LEU A 404 -4.17 -0.76 -2.31
C LEU A 404 -3.53 -1.05 -0.96
N TYR A 405 -4.29 -1.55 0.01
CA TYR A 405 -3.76 -1.83 1.34
C TYR A 405 -2.84 -3.05 1.33
N HIS A 406 -3.21 -4.10 0.60
CA HIS A 406 -2.39 -5.31 0.47
C HIS A 406 -1.07 -5.05 -0.25
N SER A 407 -1.07 -4.20 -1.29
CA SER A 407 0.18 -3.85 -2.01
C SER A 407 1.15 -3.03 -1.16
N LYS A 408 0.65 -2.24 -0.20
CA LYS A 408 1.47 -1.46 0.75
C LYS A 408 1.90 -2.26 1.98
N ARG A 409 1.06 -3.18 2.44
CA ARG A 409 1.34 -4.08 3.55
C ARG A 409 0.91 -5.50 3.17
N PRO A 410 1.83 -6.29 2.59
CA PRO A 410 1.55 -7.65 2.17
C PRO A 410 1.01 -8.51 3.31
N ASN A 411 0.12 -9.45 2.99
CA ASN A 411 -0.55 -10.36 3.94
C ASN A 411 -1.57 -9.70 4.89
N VAL A 412 -1.93 -8.43 4.71
CA VAL A 412 -2.97 -7.77 5.53
C VAL A 412 -4.35 -8.42 5.38
N TRP A 413 -4.59 -9.07 4.24
CA TRP A 413 -5.76 -9.92 3.99
C TRP A 413 -5.29 -11.37 3.85
N PRO A 414 -5.13 -12.12 4.96
CA PRO A 414 -4.51 -13.43 4.91
C PRO A 414 -5.45 -14.50 4.34
N SER A 415 -6.77 -14.29 4.39
CA SER A 415 -7.73 -15.22 3.84
C SER A 415 -8.93 -14.56 3.16
N ARG A 416 -9.62 -15.37 2.36
CA ARG A 416 -10.89 -15.02 1.72
C ARG A 416 -11.97 -14.60 2.72
N ASP A 417 -11.97 -15.18 3.91
CA ASP A 417 -12.98 -14.86 4.93
C ASP A 417 -12.77 -13.46 5.48
N ASP A 418 -11.51 -13.01 5.60
CA ASP A 418 -11.18 -11.64 6.05
C ASP A 418 -11.60 -10.60 5.01
N TYR A 419 -11.38 -10.91 3.73
CA TYR A 419 -11.84 -10.07 2.62
C TYR A 419 -13.38 -10.02 2.54
N MET A 420 -14.07 -11.16 2.73
CA MET A 420 -15.54 -11.20 2.81
C MET A 420 -16.08 -10.46 4.04
N PHE A 421 -15.36 -10.51 5.16
CA PHE A 421 -15.72 -9.80 6.37
C PHE A 421 -15.76 -8.27 6.14
N LEU A 422 -14.77 -7.72 5.43
CA LEU A 422 -14.76 -6.30 5.04
C LEU A 422 -16.03 -5.92 4.26
N TYR A 423 -16.39 -6.73 3.26
CA TYR A 423 -17.62 -6.55 2.47
C TYR A 423 -18.89 -6.56 3.33
N ARG A 424 -19.01 -7.50 4.26
CA ARG A 424 -20.15 -7.60 5.19
C ARG A 424 -20.24 -6.41 6.13
N CYS A 425 -19.10 -5.88 6.58
CA CYS A 425 -19.06 -4.68 7.39
C CYS A 425 -19.63 -3.48 6.62
N VAL A 426 -19.24 -3.30 5.36
CA VAL A 426 -19.76 -2.24 4.48
C VAL A 426 -21.27 -2.38 4.25
N GLU A 427 -21.78 -3.60 4.05
CA GLU A 427 -23.22 -3.88 3.93
C GLU A 427 -23.99 -3.47 5.19
N ALA A 428 -23.49 -3.89 6.35
CA ALA A 428 -24.09 -3.54 7.63
C ALA A 428 -24.12 -2.02 7.81
N LEU A 429 -23.02 -1.33 7.46
CA LEU A 429 -22.93 0.13 7.46
C LEU A 429 -23.95 0.77 6.54
N HIS A 430 -24.13 0.26 5.33
CA HIS A 430 -25.14 0.77 4.39
C HIS A 430 -26.56 0.72 4.96
N HIS A 431 -26.95 -0.39 5.61
CA HIS A 431 -28.29 -0.54 6.18
C HIS A 431 -28.54 0.32 7.44
N HIS A 432 -27.49 0.74 8.13
CA HIS A 432 -27.57 1.53 9.37
C HIS A 432 -27.25 3.02 9.19
N LEU A 433 -26.84 3.46 7.99
CA LEU A 433 -26.76 4.89 7.68
C LEU A 433 -28.20 5.46 7.71
N PRO A 434 -28.54 6.34 8.67
CA PRO A 434 -29.87 6.92 8.68
C PRO A 434 -30.05 7.78 7.42
N ALA A 435 -31.23 7.73 6.80
CA ALA A 435 -31.59 8.54 5.63
C ALA A 435 -31.35 10.06 5.83
N THR A 436 -31.21 10.50 7.08
CA THR A 436 -30.91 11.87 7.49
C THR A 436 -29.43 12.29 7.35
N MET A 437 -28.46 11.37 7.22
CA MET A 437 -27.06 11.74 6.95
C MET A 437 -26.83 12.23 5.51
N ALA A 438 -27.73 11.91 4.58
CA ALA A 438 -27.74 12.51 3.24
C ALA A 438 -28.08 14.01 3.27
N TYR A 439 -28.70 14.50 4.35
CA TYR A 439 -29.14 15.89 4.48
C TYR A 439 -28.13 16.84 5.14
N PHE A 440 -27.09 16.33 5.81
CA PHE A 440 -26.20 17.17 6.63
C PHE A 440 -24.88 17.58 5.96
N ILE A 441 -24.60 17.17 4.72
CA ILE A 441 -23.41 17.59 3.94
C ILE A 441 -23.82 18.30 2.62
N GLY A 442 -25.08 18.71 2.51
CA GLY A 442 -25.61 19.44 1.35
C GLY A 442 -25.82 20.93 1.63
N TYR A 443 -24.74 21.71 1.77
CA TYR A 443 -24.80 23.16 1.56
C TYR A 443 -23.69 23.57 0.59
N GLY A 444 -24.09 23.89 -0.64
CA GLY A 444 -23.21 24.51 -1.63
C GLY A 444 -23.55 24.12 -3.06
N PHE A 445 -24.41 24.92 -3.67
CA PHE A 445 -24.75 24.98 -5.11
C PHE A 445 -25.70 23.91 -5.64
N GLY A 446 -26.93 24.35 -5.90
CA GLY A 446 -27.78 23.71 -6.90
C GLY A 446 -27.18 23.86 -8.28
N LEU A 447 -27.46 22.88 -9.14
CA LEU A 447 -27.69 23.01 -10.58
C LEU A 447 -28.26 21.67 -11.08
N ASP A 448 -29.08 21.81 -12.10
CA ASP A 448 -30.17 20.94 -12.51
C ASP A 448 -29.82 19.49 -12.89
N ILE A 449 -30.76 18.60 -12.55
CA ILE A 449 -30.87 17.22 -13.03
C ILE A 449 -31.49 17.28 -14.42
N GLU A 450 -30.68 17.29 -15.47
CA GLU A 450 -31.00 16.82 -16.84
C GLU A 450 -29.75 16.94 -17.74
N ASP A 451 -28.77 16.01 -17.62
CA ASP A 451 -27.76 15.81 -18.69
C ASP A 451 -26.85 14.57 -18.51
N ILE A 452 -27.39 13.39 -18.16
CA ILE A 452 -26.61 12.14 -18.17
C ILE A 452 -27.35 11.05 -18.93
N TRP A 453 -27.53 11.24 -20.24
CA TRP A 453 -27.70 10.19 -21.24
C TRP A 453 -27.42 10.77 -22.64
N ARG A 454 -26.15 10.78 -23.07
CA ARG A 454 -25.80 10.79 -24.50
C ARG A 454 -24.76 9.70 -24.80
N PRO A 455 -25.13 8.67 -25.58
CA PRO A 455 -24.27 7.52 -25.87
C PRO A 455 -23.29 7.71 -27.05
N ASP A 456 -22.84 8.94 -27.35
CA ASP A 456 -22.14 9.24 -28.61
C ASP A 456 -20.66 9.67 -28.47
N LEU A 457 -19.93 9.14 -27.48
CA LEU A 457 -18.50 9.45 -27.31
C LEU A 457 -17.63 8.19 -27.24
N PHE A 458 -17.67 7.38 -28.31
CA PHE A 458 -16.56 6.54 -28.74
C PHE A 458 -16.50 6.51 -30.28
N GLN A 459 -16.08 7.63 -30.86
CA GLN A 459 -15.38 7.68 -32.14
C GLN A 459 -14.21 8.63 -31.99
N PHE A 460 -13.01 8.08 -31.82
CA PHE A 460 -11.79 8.35 -32.60
C PHE A 460 -10.67 7.42 -32.12
#